data_AF-A0A433KRF1-F1
#
_entry.id   AF-A0A433KRF1-F1
#
_cell.length_a   1.000
_cell.length_b   1.000
_cell.length_c   1.000
_cell.angle_alpha   90.00
_cell.angle_beta   90.00
_cell.angle_gamma   90.00
#
_symmetry.space_group_name_H-M   'P 1'
#
loop_
_entity.id
_entity.type
_entity.pdbx_description
1 polymer ?
#
loop_
_entity_poly.entity_id
_entity_poly.type
_entity_poly.pdbx_seq_one_letter_code
_entity_poly.pdbx_strand_id
1 'polypeptide(L)'
;MGLLPIAHLGGGLDHTRSAFGRYVAKAVFWTPAAVLPCPRISWTALDADRAQVTIKHRDLTQSVDLTVAADGQPTEIRFERWSNANPEKQHRLQPFGGYLSEFRYFGGVRLPTHVTINDRFLVRNDRLHIVH
;
A
#
# COMPACT_ATOMS: atom_id res chain seq x y z
N MET A 1 22.14 22.07 29.61
CA MET A 1 22.36 20.62 29.50
C MET A 1 21.02 19.94 29.34
N GLY A 2 20.70 19.49 28.13
CA GLY A 2 19.41 18.84 27.83
C GLY A 2 19.58 17.94 26.62
N LEU A 3 20.22 16.79 26.83
CA LEU A 3 20.20 15.70 25.85
C LEU A 3 18.80 15.11 25.90
N LEU A 4 17.98 15.39 24.89
CA LEU A 4 16.79 14.58 24.61
C LEU A 4 17.30 13.20 24.21
N PRO A 5 17.08 12.14 25.00
CA PRO A 5 17.48 10.81 24.58
C PRO A 5 16.61 10.45 23.37
N ILE A 6 17.23 10.42 22.20
CA ILE A 6 16.63 9.75 21.04
C ILE A 6 16.66 8.28 21.41
N ALA A 7 15.55 7.77 21.93
CA ALA A 7 15.36 6.35 22.11
C ALA A 7 15.55 5.69 20.74
N HIS A 8 16.64 4.95 20.58
CA HIS A 8 16.84 4.01 19.48
C HIS A 8 15.86 2.84 19.64
N LEU A 9 14.56 3.12 19.51
CA LEU A 9 13.48 2.14 19.46
C LEU A 9 13.10 1.83 17.99
N GLY A 10 14.07 1.99 17.07
CA GLY A 10 13.86 1.87 15.62
C GLY A 10 14.51 0.64 14.96
N GLY A 11 15.13 -0.25 15.74
CA GLY A 11 15.91 -1.38 15.20
C GLY A 11 15.18 -2.73 15.15
N GLY A 12 13.93 -2.80 15.62
CA GLY A 12 13.17 -4.05 15.67
C GLY A 12 12.69 -4.54 14.31
N LEU A 13 12.49 -5.85 14.17
CA LEU A 13 11.87 -6.46 12.97
C LEU A 13 10.52 -5.81 12.65
N ASP A 14 9.75 -5.44 13.68
CA ASP A 14 8.48 -4.72 13.52
C ASP A 14 8.63 -3.36 12.86
N HIS A 15 9.62 -2.57 13.30
CA HIS A 15 9.90 -1.26 12.72
C HIS A 15 10.32 -1.40 11.25
N THR A 16 11.18 -2.37 10.96
CA THR A 16 11.63 -2.68 9.60
C THR A 16 10.47 -3.06 8.69
N ARG A 17 9.57 -3.93 9.15
CA ARG A 17 8.38 -4.36 8.39
C ARG A 17 7.40 -3.20 8.16
N SER A 18 7.14 -2.39 9.19
CA SER A 18 6.30 -1.20 9.06
C SER A 18 6.90 -0.14 8.12
N ALA A 19 8.23 0.04 8.14
CA ALA A 19 8.92 0.97 7.26
C ALA A 19 8.89 0.49 5.80
N PHE A 20 9.09 -0.81 5.56
CA PHE A 20 9.00 -1.40 4.23
C PHE A 20 7.60 -1.26 3.63
N GLY A 21 6.55 -1.60 4.38
CA GLY A 21 5.17 -1.41 3.91
C GLY A 21 4.85 0.05 3.59
N ARG A 22 5.37 1.01 4.38
CA ARG A 22 5.22 2.45 4.10
C ARG A 22 5.94 2.87 2.81
N TYR A 23 7.15 2.35 2.57
CA TYR A 23 7.88 2.64 1.34
C TYR A 23 7.10 2.13 0.12
N VAL A 24 6.63 0.89 0.16
CA VAL A 24 5.83 0.29 -0.91
C VAL A 24 4.55 1.11 -1.15
N ALA A 25 3.81 1.46 -0.09
CA ALA A 25 2.63 2.30 -0.21
C ALA A 25 2.95 3.63 -0.90
N LYS A 26 3.98 4.36 -0.45
CA LYS A 26 4.38 5.63 -1.07
C LYS A 26 4.73 5.48 -2.55
N ALA A 27 5.43 4.41 -2.93
CA ALA A 27 5.75 4.13 -4.33
C ALA A 27 4.47 3.95 -5.16
N VAL A 28 3.52 3.15 -4.68
CA VAL A 28 2.26 2.90 -5.40
C VAL A 28 1.38 4.16 -5.49
N PHE A 29 1.28 4.95 -4.41
CA PHE A 29 0.46 6.17 -4.40
C PHE A 29 1.04 7.29 -5.27
N TRP A 30 2.37 7.50 -5.27
CA TRP A 30 2.97 8.74 -5.75
C TRP A 30 4.03 8.57 -6.84
N THR A 31 4.52 7.36 -7.07
CA THR A 31 5.64 7.12 -8.00
C THR A 31 5.40 5.84 -8.79
N PRO A 32 4.40 5.82 -9.69
CA PRO A 32 4.03 4.63 -10.44
C PRO A 32 5.19 4.03 -11.26
N ALA A 33 6.13 4.84 -11.71
CA ALA A 33 7.34 4.36 -12.39
C ALA A 33 8.26 3.51 -11.49
N ALA A 34 8.19 3.66 -10.16
CA ALA A 34 8.99 2.88 -9.21
C ALA A 34 8.48 1.43 -9.05
N VAL A 35 7.29 1.13 -9.57
CA VAL A 35 6.66 -0.20 -9.49
C VAL A 35 6.58 -0.90 -10.84
N LEU A 36 7.39 -0.51 -11.81
CA LEU A 36 7.49 -1.23 -13.08
C LEU A 36 7.99 -2.67 -12.88
N PRO A 37 7.53 -3.63 -13.71
CA PRO A 37 7.96 -5.02 -13.62
C PRO A 37 9.49 -5.16 -13.60
N CYS A 38 9.99 -5.89 -12.61
CA CYS A 38 11.41 -6.23 -12.49
C CYS A 38 11.55 -7.49 -11.60
N PRO A 39 12.74 -8.09 -11.41
CA PRO A 39 12.88 -9.34 -10.66
C PRO A 39 12.29 -9.34 -9.23
N ARG A 40 12.11 -8.16 -8.63
CA ARG A 40 11.55 -7.98 -7.28
C ARG A 40 10.10 -7.49 -7.27
N ILE A 41 9.52 -7.20 -8.43
CA ILE A 41 8.19 -6.60 -8.58
C ILE A 41 7.41 -7.42 -9.60
N SER A 42 6.41 -8.15 -9.13
CA SER A 42 5.52 -8.94 -9.96
C SER A 42 4.11 -8.35 -9.95
N TRP A 43 3.49 -8.31 -11.12
CA TRP A 43 2.11 -7.89 -11.30
C TRP A 43 1.24 -9.10 -11.65
N THR A 44 0.05 -9.15 -11.08
CA THR A 44 -0.95 -10.18 -11.34
C THR A 44 -2.30 -9.50 -11.55
N ALA A 45 -2.99 -9.80 -12.66
CA ALA A 45 -4.37 -9.36 -12.83
C ALA A 45 -5.26 -10.14 -11.84
N LEU A 46 -6.10 -9.41 -11.10
CA LEU A 46 -7.08 -10.00 -10.18
C LEU A 46 -8.44 -10.13 -10.87
N ASP A 47 -8.89 -9.04 -11.50
CA ASP A 47 -10.18 -8.91 -12.20
C ASP A 47 -10.00 -7.97 -13.42
N ALA A 48 -11.10 -7.61 -14.11
CA ALA A 48 -11.07 -6.75 -15.30
C ALA A 48 -10.52 -5.34 -15.03
N ASP A 49 -10.75 -4.80 -13.83
CA ASP A 49 -10.35 -3.47 -13.39
C ASP A 49 -9.41 -3.51 -12.18
N ARG A 50 -8.90 -4.70 -11.81
CA ARG A 50 -8.05 -4.88 -10.63
C ARG A 50 -6.77 -5.62 -10.92
N ALA A 51 -5.69 -5.12 -10.33
CA ALA A 51 -4.37 -5.75 -10.39
C ALA A 51 -3.71 -5.73 -9.01
N GLN A 52 -2.89 -6.74 -8.74
CA GLN A 52 -2.04 -6.80 -7.56
C GLN A 52 -0.58 -6.61 -7.97
N VAL A 53 0.10 -5.70 -7.30
CA VAL A 53 1.56 -5.60 -7.33
C VAL A 53 2.13 -6.22 -6.06
N THR A 54 3.09 -7.13 -6.23
CA THR A 54 3.83 -7.74 -5.12
C THR A 54 5.30 -7.34 -5.21
N ILE A 55 5.81 -6.72 -4.15
CA ILE A 55 7.18 -6.22 -4.05
C ILE A 55 7.93 -7.03 -2.99
N LYS A 56 9.11 -7.53 -3.35
CA LYS A 56 9.98 -8.34 -2.50
C LYS A 56 11.32 -7.65 -2.24
N HIS A 57 11.79 -7.68 -1.00
CA HIS A 57 13.12 -7.22 -0.63
C HIS A 57 13.66 -8.02 0.55
N ARG A 58 14.68 -8.86 0.30
CA ARG A 58 15.16 -9.86 1.28
C ARG A 58 13.97 -10.72 1.75
N ASP A 59 13.78 -10.86 3.06
CA ASP A 59 12.68 -11.63 3.66
C ASP A 59 11.35 -10.86 3.73
N LEU A 60 11.32 -9.61 3.24
CA LEU A 60 10.13 -8.76 3.26
C LEU A 60 9.36 -8.90 1.95
N THR A 61 8.05 -9.08 2.08
CA THR A 61 7.10 -9.10 0.96
C THR A 61 5.91 -8.21 1.31
N GLN A 62 5.47 -7.39 0.36
CA GLN A 62 4.27 -6.58 0.47
C GLN A 62 3.50 -6.69 -0.84
N SER A 63 2.21 -7.04 -0.72
CA SER A 63 1.27 -7.02 -1.84
C SER A 63 0.33 -5.85 -1.69
N VAL A 64 -0.01 -5.21 -2.81
CA VAL A 64 -0.92 -4.07 -2.90
C VAL A 64 -1.87 -4.29 -4.06
N ASP A 65 -3.16 -4.20 -3.78
CA ASP A 65 -4.22 -4.27 -4.77
C ASP A 65 -4.53 -2.86 -5.25
N LEU A 66 -4.71 -2.72 -6.56
CA LEU A 66 -5.10 -1.50 -7.23
C LEU A 66 -6.40 -1.74 -8.00
N THR A 67 -7.31 -0.79 -7.91
CA THR A 67 -8.44 -0.66 -8.84
C THR A 67 -8.08 0.42 -9.86
N VAL A 68 -8.31 0.17 -11.15
CA VAL A 68 -8.04 1.10 -12.25
C VAL A 68 -9.32 1.47 -12.98
N ALA A 69 -9.42 2.71 -13.43
CA ALA A 69 -10.46 3.15 -14.35
C ALA A 69 -10.23 2.59 -15.76
N ALA A 70 -11.22 2.72 -16.64
CA ALA A 70 -11.16 2.24 -18.03
C ALA A 70 -9.99 2.84 -18.84
N ASP A 71 -9.49 4.01 -18.45
CA ASP A 71 -8.32 4.66 -19.05
C ASP A 71 -6.99 4.27 -18.39
N GLY A 72 -7.01 3.27 -17.50
CA GLY A 72 -5.84 2.74 -16.78
C GLY A 72 -5.42 3.55 -15.55
N GLN A 73 -6.11 4.64 -15.21
CA GLN A 73 -5.76 5.43 -14.02
C GLN A 73 -6.11 4.69 -12.73
N PRO A 74 -5.20 4.59 -11.74
CA PRO A 74 -5.51 3.98 -10.47
C PRO A 74 -6.46 4.88 -9.66
N THR A 75 -7.58 4.32 -9.20
CA THR A 75 -8.60 5.05 -8.43
C THR A 75 -8.60 4.67 -6.96
N GLU A 76 -8.13 3.46 -6.64
CA GLU A 76 -8.16 2.90 -5.30
C GLU A 76 -6.94 2.00 -5.06
N ILE A 77 -6.37 2.07 -3.86
CA ILE A 77 -5.28 1.23 -3.39
C ILE A 77 -5.69 0.56 -2.08
N ARG A 78 -5.47 -0.75 -1.95
CA ARG A 78 -5.76 -1.54 -0.74
C ARG A 78 -4.63 -2.51 -0.43
N PHE A 79 -4.26 -2.64 0.84
CA PHE A 79 -3.28 -3.63 1.30
C PHE A 79 -3.32 -3.84 2.81
N GLU A 80 -2.73 -4.94 3.26
CA GLU A 80 -2.49 -5.20 4.69
C GLU A 80 -1.19 -4.52 5.14
N ARG A 81 -1.31 -3.58 6.07
CA ARG A 81 -0.19 -2.82 6.63
C ARG A 81 0.20 -3.38 8.00
N TRP A 82 1.48 -3.73 8.17
CA TRP A 82 2.03 -4.03 9.49
C TRP A 82 2.09 -2.77 10.36
N SER A 83 1.31 -2.72 11.43
CA SER A 83 1.16 -1.54 12.27
C SER A 83 0.69 -1.93 13.68
N ASN A 84 1.05 -1.12 14.67
CA ASN A 84 0.51 -1.18 16.04
C ASN A 84 -0.56 -0.10 16.31
N ALA A 85 -1.03 0.59 15.26
CA ALA A 85 -2.11 1.58 15.35
C ALA A 85 -3.47 0.89 15.52
N ASN A 86 -3.63 0.18 16.64
CA ASN A 86 -4.86 -0.46 17.08
C ASN A 86 -5.05 -0.23 18.59
N PRO A 87 -6.26 -0.43 19.13
CA PRO A 87 -6.53 -0.24 20.55
C PRO A 87 -5.59 -1.04 21.47
N GLU A 88 -5.17 -2.23 21.02
CA GLU A 88 -4.30 -3.12 21.79
C GLU A 88 -2.82 -2.72 21.74
N LYS A 89 -2.44 -1.75 20.88
CA LYS A 89 -1.06 -1.31 20.64
C LYS A 89 -0.09 -2.44 20.24
N GLN A 90 -0.62 -3.48 19.60
CA GLN A 90 0.16 -4.66 19.19
C GLN A 90 0.43 -4.65 17.70
N HIS A 91 1.64 -5.00 17.29
CA HIS A 91 1.97 -5.12 15.87
C HIS A 91 1.21 -6.27 15.22
N ARG A 92 0.36 -5.94 14.24
CA ARG A 92 -0.37 -6.91 13.42
C ARG A 92 -0.59 -6.36 12.01
N LEU A 93 -1.00 -7.24 11.09
CA LEU A 93 -1.53 -6.82 9.79
C LEU A 93 -2.89 -6.15 10.01
N GLN A 94 -3.09 -5.01 9.37
CA GLN A 94 -4.31 -4.23 9.44
C GLN A 94 -4.66 -3.71 8.05
N PRO A 95 -5.94 -3.76 7.65
CA PRO A 95 -6.40 -3.20 6.38
C PRO A 95 -6.03 -1.72 6.28
N PHE A 96 -5.50 -1.33 5.14
CA PHE A 96 -5.10 0.04 4.86
C PHE A 96 -5.33 0.34 3.38
N GLY A 97 -5.63 1.59 3.07
CA GLY A 97 -5.81 1.98 1.69
C GLY A 97 -6.18 3.44 1.52
N GLY A 98 -6.55 3.78 0.30
CA GLY A 98 -6.98 5.12 -0.04
C GLY A 98 -7.45 5.24 -1.47
N TYR A 99 -7.99 6.41 -1.76
CA TYR A 99 -8.47 6.81 -3.08
C TYR A 99 -7.54 7.84 -3.68
N LEU A 100 -7.36 7.77 -4.99
CA LEU A 100 -6.54 8.70 -5.76
C LEU A 100 -7.44 9.46 -6.74
N SER A 101 -7.27 10.78 -6.79
CA SER A 101 -8.05 11.63 -7.67
C SER A 101 -7.27 12.86 -8.12
N GLU A 102 -7.93 13.67 -8.97
CA GLU A 102 -7.38 14.92 -9.50
C GLU A 102 -6.03 14.75 -10.19
N PHE A 103 -5.92 13.77 -11.08
CA PHE A 103 -4.66 13.49 -11.76
C PHE A 103 -4.24 14.61 -12.72
N ARG A 104 -2.98 15.06 -12.60
CA ARG A 104 -2.37 16.09 -13.46
C ARG A 104 -1.03 15.62 -14.03
N TYR A 105 -0.62 16.23 -15.13
CA TYR A 105 0.66 15.94 -15.78
C TYR A 105 1.78 16.80 -15.17
N PHE A 106 2.90 16.14 -14.85
CA PHE A 106 4.15 16.74 -14.41
C PHE A 106 5.30 16.09 -15.16
N GLY A 107 6.00 16.84 -16.01
CA GLY A 107 7.21 16.33 -16.69
C GLY A 107 7.02 15.03 -17.46
N GLY A 108 5.87 14.83 -18.12
CA GLY A 108 5.57 13.61 -18.89
C GLY A 108 4.96 12.45 -18.09
N VAL A 109 4.77 12.60 -16.78
CA VAL A 109 4.12 11.61 -15.91
C VAL A 109 2.81 12.16 -15.38
N ARG A 110 1.76 11.33 -15.34
CA ARG A 110 0.47 11.70 -14.75
C ARG A 110 0.42 11.22 -13.29
N LEU A 111 0.24 12.14 -12.36
CA LEU A 111 0.25 11.89 -10.92
C LEU A 111 -1.04 12.40 -10.27
N PRO A 112 -1.54 11.74 -9.21
CA PRO A 112 -2.67 12.25 -8.45
C PRO A 112 -2.27 13.53 -7.72
N THR A 113 -3.13 14.55 -7.69
CA THR A 113 -2.93 15.72 -6.82
C THR A 113 -3.79 15.69 -5.56
N HIS A 114 -4.64 14.68 -5.44
CA HIS A 114 -5.47 14.46 -4.26
C HIS A 114 -5.45 12.98 -3.87
N VAL A 115 -5.18 12.71 -2.59
CA VAL A 115 -5.18 11.35 -2.04
C VAL A 115 -5.89 11.36 -0.69
N THR A 116 -6.92 10.52 -0.57
CA THR A 116 -7.66 10.30 0.68
C THR A 116 -7.23 8.97 1.27
N ILE A 117 -6.65 8.99 2.47
CA ILE A 117 -6.24 7.78 3.18
C ILE A 117 -7.36 7.37 4.13
N ASN A 118 -7.78 6.11 4.03
CA ASN A 118 -8.75 5.52 4.95
C ASN A 118 -8.06 4.47 5.82
N ASP A 119 -8.08 4.71 7.13
CA ASP A 119 -7.59 3.79 8.16
C ASP A 119 -8.55 2.62 8.43
N ARG A 120 -9.79 2.71 7.93
CA ARG A 120 -10.85 1.70 8.07
C ARG A 120 -11.31 1.18 6.71
N PHE A 121 -10.44 0.48 5.99
CA PHE A 121 -10.87 -0.37 4.88
C PHE A 121 -11.54 -1.63 5.47
N LEU A 122 -12.87 -1.62 5.60
CA LEU A 122 -13.57 -2.87 5.86
C LEU A 122 -13.34 -3.78 4.64
N VAL A 123 -12.87 -5.00 4.87
CA VAL A 123 -12.78 -6.02 3.83
C VAL A 123 -14.17 -6.16 3.23
N ARG A 124 -14.36 -5.71 1.98
CA ARG A 124 -15.54 -6.06 1.21
C ARG A 124 -15.38 -7.55 0.91
N ASN A 125 -16.02 -8.37 1.74
CA ASN A 125 -15.97 -9.81 1.66
C ASN A 125 -16.90 -10.24 0.50
N ASP A 126 -16.43 -10.09 -0.74
CA ASP A 126 -17.11 -10.67 -1.90
C ASP A 126 -16.82 -12.18 -1.93
N ARG A 127 -17.35 -12.89 -0.93
CA ARG A 127 -17.63 -14.33 -1.01
C ARG A 127 -19.13 -14.49 -1.18
N LEU A 128 -19.62 -14.30 -2.40
CA LEU A 128 -20.91 -14.87 -2.79
C LEU A 128 -20.67 -16.27 -3.36
N HIS A 129 -20.56 -17.26 -2.48
CA HIS A 129 -20.93 -18.63 -2.80
C HIS A 129 -22.06 -19.02 -1.85
N ILE A 130 -23.29 -18.76 -2.28
CA ILE A 130 -24.43 -19.52 -1.78
C ILE A 130 -24.75 -20.51 -2.90
N VAL A 131 -24.21 -21.71 -2.75
CA VAL A 131 -24.78 -22.90 -3.38
C VAL A 131 -25.87 -23.37 -2.43
N HIS A 132 -27.12 -23.34 -2.90
CA HIS A 132 -28.12 -24.32 -2.49
C HIS A 132 -29.16 -24.48 -3.59
#